data_AF-A0AAU5U8B3-F1
#
_entry.id   AF-A0AAU5U8B3-F1
#
_cell.length_a   1.000
_cell.length_b   1.000
_cell.length_c   1.000
_cell.angle_alpha   90.00
_cell.angle_beta   90.00
_cell.angle_gamma   90.00
#
_symmetry.space_group_name_H-M   'P 1'
#
loop_
_entity.id
_entity.type
_entity.pdbx_description
1 polymer ?
#
loop_
_entity_poly.entity_id
_entity_poly.type
_entity_poly.pdbx_seq_one_letter_code
_entity_poly.pdbx_strand_id
1 'polypeptide(L)'
;MNYQTEHGTEPTPEQLSTHLATQGLLGRGGKPLSPSNLRRHLLNWRIYNLWTTHHTPDTAPSADDIAHQSATHHITGQYNRPITPTYITQQTPEFQRRRHTLTHHQPPPQQP
;
A
#
# COMPACT_ATOMS: atom_id res chain seq x y z
N MET A 1 4.19 9.87 12.46
CA MET A 1 5.19 8.80 12.67
C MET A 1 4.58 7.49 12.20
N ASN A 2 5.37 6.57 11.65
CA ASN A 2 4.83 5.32 11.08
C ASN A 2 4.41 4.39 12.22
N TYR A 3 3.14 3.97 12.27
CA TYR A 3 2.62 2.99 13.23
C TYR A 3 3.51 1.73 13.35
N GLN A 4 4.09 1.29 12.22
CA GLN A 4 5.03 0.15 12.20
C GLN A 4 6.34 0.43 12.96
N THR A 5 6.82 1.67 12.97
CA THR A 5 8.02 2.07 13.72
C THR A 5 7.76 2.07 15.22
N GLU A 6 6.52 2.31 15.65
CA GLU A 6 6.12 2.36 17.06
C GLU A 6 5.67 1.00 17.61
N HIS A 7 5.03 0.16 16.80
CA HIS A 7 4.41 -1.09 17.25
C HIS A 7 5.06 -2.37 16.69
N GLY A 8 6.07 -2.25 15.81
CA GLY A 8 6.80 -3.38 15.23
C GLY A 8 5.95 -4.32 14.36
N THR A 9 4.68 -3.99 14.15
CA THR A 9 3.69 -4.81 13.47
C THR A 9 2.85 -3.94 12.54
N GLU A 10 2.34 -4.55 11.48
CA GLU A 10 1.47 -3.86 10.56
C GLU A 10 0.09 -3.64 11.21
N PRO A 11 -0.42 -2.39 11.28
CA PRO A 11 -1.68 -2.11 11.97
C PRO A 11 -2.84 -2.85 11.33
N THR A 12 -3.77 -3.33 12.14
CA THR A 12 -5.10 -3.69 11.64
C THR A 12 -5.81 -2.45 11.09
N PRO A 13 -6.78 -2.60 10.18
CA PRO A 13 -7.54 -1.45 9.67
C PRO A 13 -8.23 -0.63 10.77
N GLU A 14 -8.59 -1.26 11.89
CA GLU A 14 -9.15 -0.61 13.07
C GLU A 14 -8.10 0.18 13.85
N GLN A 15 -6.94 -0.43 14.11
CA GLN A 15 -5.81 0.26 14.75
C GLN A 15 -5.34 1.46 13.92
N LEU A 16 -5.28 1.30 12.60
CA LEU A 16 -4.93 2.40 11.71
C LEU A 16 -6.00 3.50 11.71
N SER A 17 -7.29 3.14 11.73
CA SER A 17 -8.39 4.11 11.82
C SER A 17 -8.25 4.98 13.06
N THR A 18 -8.05 4.35 14.21
CA THR A 18 -7.87 5.05 15.49
C THR A 18 -6.60 5.88 15.48
N HIS A 19 -5.48 5.33 15.03
CA HIS A 19 -4.21 6.05 15.00
C HIS A 19 -4.28 7.29 14.08
N LEU A 20 -4.86 7.16 12.88
CA LEU A 20 -5.07 8.28 11.96
C LEU A 20 -6.00 9.34 12.57
N ALA A 21 -7.08 8.93 13.25
CA ALA A 21 -7.96 9.87 13.94
C ALA A 21 -7.23 10.62 15.07
N THR A 22 -6.35 9.96 15.84
CA THR A 22 -5.53 10.63 16.87
C THR A 22 -4.50 11.59 16.28
N GLN A 23 -4.07 11.36 15.04
CA GLN A 23 -3.18 12.27 14.29
C GLN A 23 -3.97 13.40 13.58
N GLY A 24 -5.28 13.49 13.76
CA GLY A 24 -6.15 14.50 13.12
C GLY A 24 -6.54 14.18 11.67
N LEU A 25 -6.16 13.01 11.15
CA LEU A 25 -6.55 12.52 9.82
C LEU A 25 -7.94 11.87 9.91
N LEU A 26 -8.96 12.71 9.72
CA LEU A 26 -10.37 12.32 9.75
C LEU A 26 -10.93 12.20 8.33
N GLY A 27 -11.89 11.30 8.16
CA GLY A 27 -12.69 11.16 6.97
C GLY A 27 -13.76 12.25 6.83
N ARG A 28 -14.62 12.08 5.82
CA ARG A 28 -15.69 13.03 5.50
C ARG A 28 -16.60 13.26 6.72
N GLY A 29 -16.78 14.53 7.09
CA GLY A 29 -17.65 14.93 8.21
C GLY A 29 -17.01 14.80 9.60
N GLY A 30 -15.67 14.77 9.69
CA GLY A 30 -14.96 14.73 10.98
C GLY A 30 -15.01 13.37 11.67
N LYS A 31 -15.41 12.31 10.96
CA LYS A 31 -15.45 10.95 11.49
C LYS A 31 -14.13 10.23 11.25
N PRO A 32 -13.74 9.28 12.10
CA PRO A 32 -12.62 8.38 11.81
C PRO A 32 -12.79 7.69 10.45
N LEU A 33 -11.68 7.47 9.75
CA LEU A 33 -11.69 6.77 8.46
C LEU A 33 -12.21 5.35 8.64
N SER A 34 -13.25 4.97 7.89
CA SER A 34 -13.85 3.64 8.04
C SER A 34 -12.81 2.53 7.85
N PRO A 35 -12.73 1.56 8.78
CA PRO A 35 -11.83 0.40 8.65
C PRO A 35 -11.99 -0.35 7.33
N SER A 36 -13.21 -0.43 6.78
CA SER A 36 -13.47 -1.05 5.48
C SER A 36 -12.79 -0.31 4.31
N ASN A 37 -12.79 1.03 4.34
CA ASN A 37 -12.09 1.84 3.35
C ASN A 37 -10.58 1.71 3.52
N LEU A 38 -10.10 1.79 4.77
CA LEU A 38 -8.68 1.60 5.07
C LEU A 38 -8.19 0.22 4.65
N ARG A 39 -8.97 -0.84 4.87
CA ARG A 39 -8.62 -2.19 4.42
C ARG A 39 -8.40 -2.27 2.91
N ARG A 40 -9.26 -1.62 2.12
CA ARG A 40 -9.11 -1.55 0.66
C ARG A 40 -7.85 -0.78 0.25
N HIS A 41 -7.61 0.38 0.86
CA HIS A 41 -6.44 1.21 0.55
C HIS A 41 -5.13 0.58 1.03
N LEU A 42 -5.12 -0.02 2.22
CA LEU A 42 -3.99 -0.74 2.79
C LEU A 42 -3.59 -1.91 1.91
N LEU A 43 -4.56 -2.69 1.42
CA LEU A 43 -4.25 -3.78 0.50
C LEU A 43 -3.52 -3.29 -0.75
N ASN A 44 -4.07 -2.26 -1.41
CA ASN A 44 -3.45 -1.66 -2.58
C ASN A 44 -2.06 -1.09 -2.26
N TRP A 45 -1.88 -0.49 -1.08
CA TRP A 45 -0.60 0.04 -0.64
C TRP A 45 0.45 -1.06 -0.39
N ARG A 46 0.06 -2.19 0.24
CA ARG A 46 0.93 -3.35 0.45
C ARG A 46 1.41 -3.95 -0.87
N ILE A 47 0.47 -4.16 -1.79
CA ILE A 47 0.78 -4.69 -3.12
C ILE A 47 1.67 -3.71 -3.90
N TYR A 48 1.39 -2.41 -3.80
CA TYR A 48 2.23 -1.38 -4.43
C TYR A 48 3.66 -1.39 -3.88
N ASN A 49 3.85 -1.46 -2.55
CA ASN A 49 5.20 -1.54 -1.95
C ASN A 49 5.94 -2.80 -2.41
N LEU A 50 5.26 -3.94 -2.44
CA LEU A 50 5.85 -5.17 -2.94
C LEU A 50 6.25 -5.04 -4.41
N TRP A 51 5.35 -4.47 -5.23
CA TRP A 51 5.63 -4.18 -6.63
C TRP A 51 6.82 -3.24 -6.80
N THR A 52 6.91 -2.15 -6.01
CA THR A 52 8.03 -1.20 -6.12
C THR A 52 9.36 -1.76 -5.61
N THR A 53 9.36 -2.64 -4.61
CA THR A 53 10.56 -3.37 -4.14
C THR A 53 11.12 -4.28 -5.22
N HIS A 54 10.26 -4.97 -5.97
CA HIS A 54 10.67 -5.85 -7.07
C HIS A 54 10.80 -5.12 -8.41
N HIS A 55 10.39 -3.85 -8.51
CA HIS A 55 10.50 -3.06 -9.72
C HIS A 55 11.88 -2.43 -9.85
N THR A 56 12.65 -2.92 -10.82
CA THR A 56 13.92 -2.31 -11.23
C THR A 56 13.68 -1.24 -12.31
N PRO A 57 14.61 -0.30 -12.54
CA PRO A 57 14.46 0.72 -13.58
C PRO A 57 14.22 0.12 -14.98
N ASP A 58 14.82 -1.03 -15.28
CA ASP A 58 14.77 -1.69 -16.58
C ASP A 58 13.67 -2.76 -16.69
N THR A 59 13.12 -3.25 -15.58
CA THR A 59 12.20 -4.39 -15.62
C THR A 59 11.13 -4.27 -14.54
N ALA A 60 9.87 -4.22 -14.99
CA ALA A 60 8.71 -4.36 -14.12
C ALA A 60 8.57 -5.82 -13.67
N PRO A 61 8.18 -6.07 -12.41
CA PRO A 61 8.06 -7.43 -11.90
C PRO A 61 6.88 -8.15 -12.57
N SER A 62 7.02 -9.46 -12.75
CA SER A 62 5.92 -10.28 -13.27
C SER A 62 4.72 -10.24 -12.32
N ALA A 63 3.53 -10.21 -12.89
CA ALA A 63 2.29 -10.30 -12.12
C ALA A 63 2.20 -11.61 -11.31
N ASP A 64 2.81 -12.68 -11.83
CA ASP A 64 2.87 -13.98 -11.16
C ASP A 64 3.78 -13.95 -9.93
N ASP A 65 4.97 -13.35 -10.06
CA ASP A 65 5.89 -13.15 -8.94
C ASP A 65 5.25 -12.32 -7.83
N ILE A 66 4.59 -11.21 -8.17
CA ILE A 66 3.92 -10.36 -7.18
C ILE A 66 2.75 -11.10 -6.50
N ALA A 67 1.99 -11.91 -7.24
CA ALA A 67 0.93 -12.73 -6.65
C ALA A 67 1.50 -13.79 -5.70
N HIS A 68 2.58 -14.47 -6.08
CA HIS A 68 3.27 -15.44 -5.25
C HIS A 68 3.85 -14.80 -3.98
N GLN A 69 4.55 -13.69 -4.12
CA GLN A 69 5.10 -12.94 -2.99
C GLN A 69 4.00 -12.40 -2.08
N SER A 70 2.86 -11.96 -2.64
CA SER A 70 1.70 -11.56 -1.84
C SER A 70 1.23 -12.69 -0.93
N ALA A 71 1.19 -13.93 -1.43
CA ALA A 71 0.86 -15.11 -0.61
C ALA A 71 1.92 -15.37 0.47
N THR A 72 3.22 -15.31 0.14
CA THR A 72 4.33 -15.47 1.08
C THR A 72 4.28 -14.44 2.22
N HIS A 73 3.93 -13.20 1.90
CA HIS A 73 3.77 -12.11 2.86
C HIS A 73 2.40 -12.09 3.56
N HIS A 74 1.56 -13.12 3.37
CA HIS A 74 0.21 -13.22 3.93
C HIS A 74 -0.70 -12.02 3.58
N ILE A 75 -0.46 -11.41 2.41
CA ILE A 75 -1.26 -10.32 1.86
C ILE A 75 -2.45 -10.95 1.12
N THR A 76 -3.63 -10.87 1.73
CA THR A 76 -4.88 -11.38 1.15
C THR A 76 -5.90 -10.28 0.91
N GLY A 77 -6.74 -10.50 -0.09
CA GLY A 77 -7.83 -9.61 -0.46
C GLY A 77 -9.02 -9.66 0.49
N GLN A 78 -10.12 -9.04 0.06
CA GLN A 78 -11.39 -9.12 0.78
C GLN A 78 -11.81 -10.59 0.93
N TYR A 79 -12.30 -10.95 2.13
CA TYR A 79 -12.68 -12.33 2.49
C TYR A 79 -11.53 -13.35 2.40
N ASN A 80 -10.29 -12.91 2.69
CA ASN A 80 -9.10 -13.75 2.63
C ASN A 80 -8.86 -14.38 1.24
N ARG A 81 -9.34 -13.72 0.19
CA ARG A 81 -9.15 -14.18 -1.18
C ARG A 81 -7.69 -14.01 -1.58
N PRO A 82 -7.09 -14.99 -2.28
CA PRO A 82 -5.74 -14.86 -2.79
C PRO A 82 -5.67 -13.71 -3.81
N ILE A 83 -4.55 -13.00 -3.81
CA ILE A 83 -4.25 -12.00 -4.83
C ILE A 83 -3.83 -12.74 -6.10
N THR A 84 -4.55 -12.51 -7.19
CA THR A 84 -4.30 -13.21 -8.46
C THR A 84 -3.39 -12.39 -9.38
N PRO A 85 -2.64 -13.04 -10.28
CA PRO A 85 -1.86 -12.33 -11.28
C PRO A 85 -2.72 -11.37 -12.12
N THR A 86 -3.96 -11.77 -12.46
CA THR A 86 -4.91 -10.91 -13.17
C THR A 86 -5.21 -9.62 -12.42
N TYR A 87 -5.38 -9.68 -11.10
CA TYR A 87 -5.59 -8.50 -10.26
C TYR A 87 -4.38 -7.57 -10.29
N ILE A 88 -3.16 -8.12 -10.19
CA ILE A 88 -1.92 -7.35 -10.28
C ILE A 88 -1.78 -6.68 -11.65
N THR A 89 -2.03 -7.39 -12.74
CA THR A 89 -1.99 -6.84 -14.10
C THR A 89 -2.95 -5.66 -14.25
N GLN A 90 -4.16 -5.74 -13.69
CA GLN A 90 -5.13 -4.64 -13.72
C GLN A 90 -4.65 -3.40 -12.92
N GLN A 91 -3.92 -3.59 -11.82
CA GLN A 91 -3.41 -2.48 -11.01
C GLN A 91 -2.08 -1.91 -11.53
N THR A 92 -1.33 -2.65 -12.34
CA THR A 92 0.01 -2.27 -12.82
C THR A 92 0.08 -0.88 -13.47
N PRO A 93 -0.86 -0.47 -14.37
CA PRO A 93 -0.84 0.87 -14.94
C PRO A 93 -0.98 1.99 -13.89
N GLU A 94 -1.79 1.76 -12.85
CA GLU A 94 -1.95 2.72 -11.74
C GLU A 94 -0.66 2.80 -10.90
N PHE A 95 0.00 1.67 -10.65
CA PHE A 95 1.27 1.62 -9.92
C PHE A 95 2.39 2.35 -10.66
N GLN A 96 2.51 2.13 -11.97
CA GLN A 96 3.46 2.84 -12.82
C GLN A 96 3.20 4.35 -12.79
N ARG A 97 1.93 4.78 -12.93
CA ARG A 97 1.54 6.19 -12.85
C ARG A 97 1.92 6.81 -11.51
N ARG A 98 1.58 6.15 -10.40
CA ARG A 98 1.94 6.63 -9.04
C ARG A 98 3.45 6.75 -8.86
N ARG A 99 4.22 5.73 -9.27
CA ARG A 99 5.69 5.77 -9.20
C ARG A 99 6.25 6.91 -10.03
N HIS A 100 5.80 7.07 -11.28
CA HIS A 100 6.24 8.16 -12.15
C HIS A 100 5.96 9.53 -11.50
N THR A 101 4.74 9.77 -11.01
CA THR A 101 4.41 10.99 -10.28
C THR A 101 5.32 11.19 -9.05
N LEU A 102 5.54 10.16 -8.24
CA LEU A 102 6.40 10.27 -7.04
C LEU A 102 7.87 10.54 -7.39
N THR A 103 8.41 9.91 -8.43
CA THR A 103 9.79 10.15 -8.90
C THR A 103 9.95 11.55 -9.47
N HIS A 104 8.96 12.08 -10.19
CA HIS A 104 9.01 13.42 -10.78
C HIS A 104 8.68 14.54 -9.80
N HIS A 105 7.95 14.25 -8.73
CA HIS A 105 7.61 15.21 -7.67
C HIS A 105 8.49 15.08 -6.42
N GLN A 106 9.52 14.23 -6.42
CA GLN A 106 10.46 14.20 -5.32
C GLN A 106 11.21 15.54 -5.31
N PRO A 107 11.01 16.42 -4.30
CA PRO A 107 11.80 17.64 -4.21
C PRO A 107 13.28 17.23 -4.14
N PRO A 108 14.19 18.02 -4.72
CA PRO A 108 15.63 17.74 -4.59
C PRO A 108 15.95 17.55 -3.10
N PRO A 109 16.79 16.56 -2.75
CA PRO A 109 17.16 16.34 -1.36
C PRO A 109 17.65 17.66 -0.79
N GLN A 110 16.95 18.17 0.23
CA GLN A 110 17.43 19.33 0.96
C GLN A 110 18.70 18.88 1.67
N GLN A 111 19.84 19.27 1.10
CA GLN A 111 21.16 19.10 1.73
C GLN A 111 21.21 19.94 3.01
N PRO A 112 21.89 19.45 4.06
CA PRO A 112 22.01 20.14 5.35
C PRO A 112 22.76 21.47 5.26
#